data_AF-A0A5F8HE71-F1
#
_entry.id   AF-A0A5F8HE71-F1
#
_cell.length_a   1.000
_cell.length_b   1.000
_cell.length_c   1.000
_cell.angle_alpha   90.00
_cell.angle_beta   90.00
_cell.angle_gamma   90.00
#
_symmetry.space_group_name_H-M   'P 1'
#
loop_
_entity.id
_entity.type
_entity.pdbx_description
1 polymer ?
#
loop_
_entity_poly.entity_id
_entity_poly.type
_entity_poly.pdbx_seq_one_letter_code
_entity_poly.pdbx_strand_id
1 'polypeptide(L)'
;MHRERNFKETGDIEAQIREIQGKKAALDEAQGVGLDSTGYYDQEIYGGNDSRFAGYVTSIAATELEDDDDDYSSSTSLLGQKKSGYQPTVALLNDIPQSTEQYDPFAEHRPPKIADREDEYKKHRRTMIISPERLDPFADAVLLYASPVCILKGAVQHILCRLW
;
A
#
# COMPACT_ATOMS: atom_id res chain seq x y z
N MET A 1 -24.33 41.64 24.11
CA MET A 1 -24.16 40.19 24.41
C MET A 1 -23.39 39.40 23.35
N HIS A 2 -23.81 39.30 22.06
CA HIS A 2 -23.01 38.54 21.07
C HIS A 2 -21.75 39.28 20.60
N ARG A 3 -21.81 40.60 20.43
CA ARG A 3 -20.69 41.41 19.93
C ARG A 3 -19.54 41.57 20.94
N GLU A 4 -19.84 41.50 22.24
CA GLU A 4 -18.83 41.62 23.32
C GLU A 4 -18.04 40.31 23.53
N ARG A 5 -18.66 39.15 23.29
CA ARG A 5 -17.96 37.85 23.33
C ARG A 5 -16.91 37.76 22.21
N ASN A 6 -17.27 38.17 20.99
CA ASN A 6 -16.35 38.18 19.86
C ASN A 6 -15.12 39.07 20.09
N PHE A 7 -15.30 40.25 20.69
CA PHE A 7 -14.18 41.17 20.95
C PHE A 7 -13.20 40.61 22.00
N LYS A 8 -13.74 39.94 23.03
CA LYS A 8 -12.93 39.27 24.05
C LYS A 8 -12.15 38.11 23.45
N GLU A 9 -12.80 37.26 22.65
CA GLU A 9 -12.16 36.14 21.96
C GLU A 9 -11.03 36.60 21.02
N THR A 10 -11.23 37.67 20.23
CA THR A 10 -10.17 38.18 19.34
C THR A 10 -8.98 38.74 20.09
N GLY A 11 -9.21 39.46 21.21
CA GLY A 11 -8.14 40.02 22.02
C GLY A 11 -7.33 38.94 22.75
N ASP A 12 -8.00 37.91 23.25
CA ASP A 12 -7.37 36.78 23.93
C ASP A 12 -6.49 35.97 22.94
N ILE A 13 -6.96 35.80 21.69
CA ILE A 13 -6.18 35.16 20.62
C ILE A 13 -4.94 35.99 20.24
N GLU A 14 -5.09 37.32 20.09
CA GLU A 14 -3.96 38.20 19.75
C GLU A 14 -2.88 38.21 20.85
N ALA A 15 -3.28 38.16 22.12
CA ALA A 15 -2.36 38.03 23.24
C ALA A 15 -1.59 36.71 23.20
N GLN A 16 -2.30 35.60 22.93
CA GLN A 16 -1.69 34.27 22.83
C GLN A 16 -0.70 34.18 21.66
N ILE A 17 -1.02 34.78 20.50
CA ILE A 17 -0.11 34.81 19.35
C ILE A 17 1.20 35.54 19.69
N ARG A 18 1.11 36.69 20.39
CA ARG A 18 2.30 37.45 20.80
C ARG A 18 3.17 36.65 21.77
N GLU A 19 2.55 35.94 22.70
CA GLU A 19 3.25 35.05 23.62
C GLU A 19 3.98 33.91 22.90
N ILE A 20 3.30 33.22 21.96
CA ILE A 20 3.89 32.12 21.18
C ILE A 20 5.07 32.62 20.33
N GLN A 21 4.96 33.79 19.71
CA GLN A 21 6.05 34.36 18.91
C GLN A 21 7.25 34.74 19.79
N GLY A 22 7.01 35.27 20.99
CA GLY A 22 8.08 35.56 21.96
C GLY A 22 8.79 34.29 22.42
N LYS A 23 8.04 33.22 22.73
CA LYS A 23 8.60 31.91 23.08
C LYS A 23 9.39 31.31 21.93
N LYS A 24 8.87 31.38 20.70
CA LYS A 24 9.55 30.86 19.50
C LYS A 24 10.91 31.52 19.26
N ALA A 25 11.03 32.83 19.49
CA ALA A 25 12.30 33.54 19.33
C ALA A 25 13.38 33.12 20.35
N ALA A 26 12.98 32.55 21.50
CA ALA A 26 13.89 32.05 22.52
C ALA A 26 14.28 30.57 22.32
N LEU A 27 13.67 29.88 21.36
CA LEU A 27 13.98 28.47 21.07
C LEU A 27 15.06 28.39 20.00
N ASP A 28 16.14 27.68 20.30
CA ASP A 28 17.15 27.28 19.31
C ASP A 28 16.60 26.11 18.48
N GLU A 29 16.49 26.29 17.17
CA GLU A 29 15.96 25.26 16.26
C GLU A 29 16.84 24.00 16.21
N ALA A 30 18.12 24.12 16.59
CA ALA A 30 19.04 22.98 16.68
C ALA A 30 18.83 22.13 17.95
N GLN A 31 18.23 22.71 19.00
CA GLN A 31 17.96 22.02 20.26
C GLN A 31 16.58 21.35 20.19
N GLY A 32 16.56 20.10 19.75
CA GLY A 32 15.35 19.27 19.74
C GLY A 32 14.79 19.02 21.15
N VAL A 33 13.56 18.51 21.20
CA VAL A 33 12.95 18.06 22.47
C VAL A 33 13.45 16.65 22.80
N GLY A 34 13.90 16.44 24.04
CA GLY A 34 14.35 15.13 24.53
C GLY A 34 13.21 14.12 24.59
N LEU A 35 13.51 12.83 24.44
CA LEU A 35 12.51 11.74 24.44
C LEU A 35 11.67 11.72 25.73
N ASP A 36 12.33 11.94 26.86
CA ASP A 36 11.74 11.98 28.21
C ASP A 36 11.17 13.36 28.58
N SER A 37 11.36 14.37 27.74
CA SER A 37 10.94 15.74 28.03
C SER A 37 9.56 16.05 27.46
N THR A 38 8.70 16.67 28.27
CA THR A 38 7.50 17.35 27.76
C THR A 38 7.91 18.60 27.00
N GLY A 39 7.97 18.50 25.67
CA GLY A 39 8.21 19.63 24.78
C GLY A 39 7.17 20.76 24.88
N TYR A 40 7.28 21.75 24.00
CA TYR A 40 6.50 23.00 24.02
C TYR A 40 5.10 22.91 23.37
N TYR A 41 4.43 21.76 23.49
CA TYR A 41 3.06 21.58 23.01
C TYR A 41 2.02 21.89 24.10
N ASP A 42 0.76 21.88 23.71
CA ASP A 42 -0.38 22.14 24.59
C ASP A 42 -0.54 21.05 25.66
N GLN A 43 -0.17 21.36 26.90
CA GLN A 43 -0.18 20.40 28.02
C GLN A 43 -1.56 20.20 28.64
N GLU A 44 -2.47 21.17 28.49
CA GLU A 44 -3.82 21.08 29.02
C GLU A 44 -4.69 20.13 28.19
N ILE A 45 -4.44 20.05 26.88
CA ILE A 45 -5.13 19.11 25.99
C ILE A 45 -4.46 17.74 26.00
N TYR A 46 -3.13 17.68 25.96
CA TYR A 46 -2.41 16.41 25.73
C TYR A 46 -1.83 15.75 26.99
N GLY A 47 -1.99 16.36 28.17
CA GLY A 47 -1.49 15.81 29.43
C GLY A 47 0.03 15.97 29.57
N GLY A 48 0.45 17.10 30.15
CA GLY A 48 1.86 17.45 30.36
C GLY A 48 2.57 16.74 31.52
N ASN A 49 2.17 15.51 31.90
CA ASN A 49 2.86 14.78 32.96
C ASN A 49 3.98 13.89 32.38
N ASP A 50 5.15 13.92 33.01
CA ASP A 50 6.28 13.04 32.69
C ASP A 50 6.03 11.59 33.15
N SER A 51 4.92 11.36 33.86
CA SER A 51 4.54 10.05 34.40
C SER A 51 4.27 8.98 33.33
N ARG A 52 4.04 9.36 32.07
CA ARG A 52 3.87 8.41 30.96
C ARG A 52 5.11 7.54 30.69
N PHE A 53 6.29 8.00 31.12
CA PHE A 53 7.54 7.25 30.96
C PHE A 53 7.91 6.44 32.21
N ALA A 54 7.11 6.51 33.28
CA ALA A 54 7.36 5.74 34.49
C ALA A 54 7.31 4.24 34.20
N GLY A 55 8.44 3.55 34.41
CA GLY A 55 8.57 2.10 34.18
C GLY A 55 9.23 1.72 32.85
N TYR A 56 9.58 2.68 31.99
CA TYR A 56 10.33 2.44 30.77
C TYR A 56 11.81 2.84 30.91
N VAL A 57 12.65 2.22 30.10
CA VAL A 57 14.07 2.58 29.97
C VAL A 57 14.18 3.70 28.93
N THR A 58 14.69 4.87 29.31
CA THR A 58 14.77 6.07 28.46
C THR A 58 16.07 6.20 27.66
N SER A 59 17.00 5.26 27.83
CA SER A 59 18.27 5.20 27.09
C SER A 59 18.60 3.78 26.65
N ILE A 60 18.95 3.62 25.38
CA ILE A 60 19.50 2.38 24.82
C ILE A 60 21.00 2.61 24.60
N ALA A 61 21.82 1.58 24.85
CA ALA A 61 23.25 1.67 24.57
C ALA A 61 23.47 1.91 23.07
N ALA A 62 24.30 2.89 22.71
CA ALA A 62 24.60 3.21 21.30
C ALA A 62 25.40 2.11 20.57
N THR A 63 25.77 1.03 21.27
CA THR A 63 26.56 -0.10 20.79
C THR A 63 26.11 -1.34 21.56
N GLU A 64 25.01 -1.95 21.13
CA GLU A 64 24.70 -3.33 21.51
C GLU A 64 25.55 -4.23 20.60
N LEU A 65 26.78 -4.50 21.03
CA LEU A 65 27.59 -5.55 20.44
C LEU A 65 27.10 -6.84 21.11
N GLU A 66 26.16 -7.53 20.46
CA GLU A 66 25.86 -8.92 20.78
C GLU A 66 27.13 -9.75 20.54
N ASP A 67 27.96 -9.92 21.57
CA ASP A 67 28.77 -11.11 21.73
C ASP A 67 27.92 -12.08 22.57
N ASP A 68 27.12 -12.91 21.92
CA ASP A 68 26.91 -14.26 22.43
C ASP A 68 26.81 -15.25 21.27
N ASP A 69 27.77 -16.15 21.29
CA ASP A 69 28.06 -17.21 20.36
C ASP A 69 26.93 -18.26 20.44
N ASP A 70 26.12 -18.38 19.39
CA ASP A 70 25.36 -19.61 19.16
C ASP A 70 25.37 -19.97 17.67
N ASP A 71 25.92 -21.15 17.42
CA ASP A 71 26.17 -21.80 16.14
C ASP A 71 24.92 -21.93 15.24
N TYR A 72 24.56 -20.87 14.51
CA TYR A 72 23.75 -20.99 13.29
C TYR A 72 24.63 -20.87 12.04
N SER A 73 25.45 -21.90 11.85
CA SER A 73 25.92 -22.25 10.52
C SER A 73 24.71 -22.49 9.61
N SER A 74 24.71 -21.81 8.45
CA SER A 74 23.73 -21.83 7.35
C SER A 74 22.62 -20.77 7.49
N SER A 75 22.77 -19.55 6.97
CA SER A 75 23.14 -19.27 5.58
C SER A 75 23.25 -17.76 5.32
N THR A 76 24.41 -17.19 5.62
CA THR A 76 24.90 -16.04 4.86
C THR A 76 25.44 -16.57 3.52
N SER A 77 24.62 -16.47 2.47
CA SER A 77 25.09 -16.52 1.09
C SER A 77 24.53 -15.33 0.34
N LEU A 78 25.28 -14.23 0.44
CA LEU A 78 25.41 -13.23 -0.60
C LEU A 78 25.54 -13.93 -1.98
N LEU A 79 24.81 -13.43 -2.98
CA LEU A 79 24.93 -13.75 -4.42
C LEU A 79 24.54 -15.18 -4.87
N GLY A 80 23.46 -15.74 -4.32
CA GLY A 80 22.76 -16.86 -4.94
C GLY A 80 21.92 -16.43 -6.14
N GLN A 81 22.33 -16.82 -7.36
CA GLN A 81 21.56 -16.74 -8.60
C GLN A 81 20.05 -16.90 -8.34
N LYS A 82 19.23 -15.92 -8.75
CA LYS A 82 17.78 -16.07 -8.82
C LYS A 82 17.49 -17.22 -9.77
N LYS A 83 17.39 -18.44 -9.24
CA LYS A 83 16.96 -19.61 -9.98
C LYS A 83 15.55 -19.30 -10.49
N SER A 84 15.46 -18.98 -11.78
CA SER A 84 14.23 -18.96 -12.57
C SER A 84 13.68 -20.39 -12.67
N GLY A 85 13.27 -20.98 -11.55
CA GLY A 85 12.93 -22.40 -11.50
C GLY A 85 12.13 -22.86 -10.28
N TYR A 86 11.65 -21.94 -9.44
CA TYR A 86 10.78 -22.29 -8.31
C TYR A 86 9.28 -22.04 -8.59
N GLN A 87 8.93 -21.75 -9.84
CA GLN A 87 7.54 -21.63 -10.28
C GLN A 87 7.28 -22.67 -11.39
N PRO A 88 6.23 -23.50 -11.30
CA PRO A 88 5.90 -24.46 -12.33
C PRO A 88 5.61 -23.76 -13.66
N THR A 89 5.97 -24.40 -14.78
CA THR A 89 5.71 -23.83 -16.11
C THR A 89 4.20 -23.78 -16.36
N VAL A 90 3.75 -22.78 -17.12
CA VAL A 90 2.31 -22.61 -17.44
C VAL A 90 1.73 -23.86 -18.12
N ALA A 91 2.53 -24.60 -18.88
CA ALA A 91 2.13 -25.90 -19.45
C ALA A 91 1.78 -26.92 -18.36
N LEU A 92 2.63 -27.08 -17.34
CA LEU A 92 2.36 -27.96 -16.20
C LEU A 92 1.14 -27.50 -15.37
N LEU A 93 0.86 -26.19 -15.30
CA LEU A 93 -0.31 -25.66 -14.59
C LEU A 93 -1.64 -25.99 -15.31
N ASN A 94 -1.64 -26.08 -16.64
CA ASN A 94 -2.83 -26.39 -17.44
C ASN A 94 -3.14 -27.90 -17.47
N ASP A 95 -2.12 -28.75 -17.34
CA ASP A 95 -2.26 -30.22 -17.34
C ASP A 95 -2.76 -30.77 -16.00
N ILE A 96 -2.66 -29.98 -14.91
CA ILE A 96 -3.27 -30.33 -13.63
C ILE A 96 -4.79 -30.20 -13.80
N PRO A 97 -5.57 -31.28 -13.64
CA PRO A 97 -7.03 -31.20 -13.67
C PRO A 97 -7.46 -30.33 -12.48
N GLN A 98 -7.72 -29.05 -12.75
CA GLN A 98 -8.41 -28.18 -11.81
C GLN A 98 -9.78 -28.82 -11.61
N SER A 99 -10.05 -29.35 -10.42
CA SER A 99 -11.38 -29.89 -10.12
C SER A 99 -12.40 -28.80 -10.46
N THR A 100 -13.36 -29.14 -11.32
CA THR A 100 -14.43 -28.21 -11.73
C THR A 100 -15.27 -27.77 -10.52
N GLU A 101 -15.18 -28.54 -9.45
CA GLU A 101 -15.69 -28.24 -8.12
C GLU A 101 -14.52 -27.74 -7.27
N GLN A 102 -14.18 -26.46 -7.42
CA GLN A 102 -13.42 -25.74 -6.39
C GLN A 102 -14.38 -25.46 -5.23
N TYR A 103 -14.63 -26.51 -4.44
CA TYR A 103 -15.45 -26.42 -3.25
C TYR A 103 -14.64 -25.68 -2.18
N ASP A 104 -14.92 -24.39 -2.03
CA ASP A 104 -14.42 -23.60 -0.90
C ASP A 104 -15.04 -24.18 0.39
N PRO A 105 -14.26 -24.78 1.31
CA PRO A 105 -14.79 -25.35 2.54
C PRO A 105 -15.45 -24.31 3.46
N PHE A 106 -15.21 -23.01 3.22
CA PHE A 106 -15.88 -21.92 3.92
C PHE A 106 -17.03 -21.29 3.13
N ALA A 107 -17.45 -21.89 2.00
CA ALA A 107 -18.57 -21.39 1.21
C ALA A 107 -19.86 -21.24 2.05
N GLU A 108 -20.11 -22.17 2.97
CA GLU A 108 -21.29 -22.15 3.86
C GLU A 108 -21.22 -21.03 4.91
N HIS A 109 -20.03 -20.73 5.44
CA HIS A 109 -19.83 -19.69 6.46
C HIS A 109 -19.55 -18.31 5.88
N ARG A 110 -19.60 -18.17 4.56
CA ARG A 110 -19.29 -16.91 3.92
C ARG A 110 -20.38 -15.87 4.26
N PRO A 111 -20.03 -14.69 4.79
CA PRO A 111 -21.03 -13.64 4.98
C PRO A 111 -21.65 -13.27 3.61
N PRO A 112 -22.98 -13.06 3.53
CA PRO A 112 -23.63 -12.79 2.26
C PRO A 112 -23.01 -11.57 1.59
N LYS A 113 -22.83 -11.58 0.27
CA LYS A 113 -22.30 -10.41 -0.45
C LYS A 113 -23.40 -9.37 -0.63
N ILE A 114 -23.00 -8.14 -0.92
CA ILE A 114 -23.96 -7.08 -1.24
C ILE A 114 -24.79 -7.46 -2.47
N ALA A 115 -24.18 -8.12 -3.45
CA ALA A 115 -24.86 -8.60 -4.66
C ALA A 115 -26.00 -9.59 -4.39
N ASP A 116 -25.90 -10.40 -3.32
CA ASP A 116 -26.90 -11.41 -2.99
C ASP A 116 -28.13 -10.81 -2.29
N ARG A 117 -27.99 -9.58 -1.76
CA ARG A 117 -29.05 -8.85 -1.04
C ARG A 117 -29.81 -7.85 -1.92
N GLU A 118 -29.44 -7.73 -3.19
CA GLU A 118 -29.94 -6.67 -4.07
C GLU A 118 -30.98 -7.15 -5.08
N ASP A 119 -31.97 -6.28 -5.35
CA ASP A 119 -33.02 -6.52 -6.35
C ASP A 119 -32.46 -6.50 -7.79
N GLU A 120 -33.15 -7.16 -8.72
CA GLU A 120 -32.74 -7.20 -10.14
C GLU A 120 -32.56 -5.80 -10.76
N TYR A 121 -33.38 -4.81 -10.40
CA TYR A 121 -33.21 -3.43 -10.88
C TYR A 121 -31.89 -2.81 -10.41
N LYS A 122 -31.47 -3.04 -9.17
CA LYS A 122 -30.22 -2.52 -8.61
C LYS A 122 -28.99 -3.15 -9.26
N LYS A 123 -29.10 -4.42 -9.69
CA LYS A 123 -28.04 -5.16 -10.39
C LYS A 123 -27.65 -4.53 -11.72
N HIS A 124 -28.59 -3.89 -12.41
CA HIS A 124 -28.35 -3.23 -13.70
C HIS A 124 -27.28 -2.13 -13.63
N ARG A 125 -27.06 -1.51 -12.46
CA ARG A 125 -26.01 -0.50 -12.31
C ARG A 125 -24.59 -1.04 -12.55
N ARG A 126 -24.39 -2.35 -12.36
CA ARG A 126 -23.09 -3.01 -12.59
C ARG A 126 -22.78 -3.21 -14.06
N THR A 127 -23.81 -3.30 -14.90
CA THR A 127 -23.69 -3.53 -16.34
C THR A 127 -23.75 -2.25 -17.16
N MET A 128 -24.06 -1.10 -16.54
CA MET A 128 -24.07 0.18 -17.21
C MET A 128 -22.65 0.70 -17.43
N ILE A 129 -22.35 1.07 -18.67
CA ILE A 129 -21.09 1.71 -19.06
C ILE A 129 -21.17 3.18 -18.62
N ILE A 130 -20.44 3.53 -17.55
CA ILE A 130 -20.49 4.87 -16.90
C ILE A 130 -19.78 5.95 -17.73
N SER A 131 -18.82 5.55 -18.57
CA SER A 131 -18.05 6.48 -19.39
C SER A 131 -17.73 5.84 -20.74
N PRO A 132 -17.55 6.63 -21.80
CA PRO A 132 -17.05 6.13 -23.07
C PRO A 132 -15.78 5.30 -22.89
N GLU A 133 -15.53 4.41 -23.85
CA GLU A 133 -14.27 3.66 -23.91
C GLU A 133 -13.09 4.64 -23.90
N ARG A 134 -12.15 4.44 -22.98
CA ARG A 134 -10.91 5.20 -22.95
C ARG A 134 -9.99 4.61 -24.00
N LEU A 135 -9.63 5.38 -25.02
CA LEU A 135 -8.54 5.03 -25.93
C LEU A 135 -7.27 4.80 -25.09
N ASP A 136 -6.73 3.59 -25.12
CA ASP A 136 -5.48 3.24 -24.45
C ASP A 136 -4.31 3.93 -25.19
N PRO A 137 -3.63 4.92 -24.57
CA PRO A 137 -2.54 5.64 -25.22
C PRO A 137 -1.29 4.77 -25.44
N PHE A 138 -1.24 3.54 -24.88
CA PHE A 138 -0.15 2.60 -25.07
C PHE A 138 -0.46 1.49 -26.08
N ALA A 139 -1.70 1.36 -26.55
CA ALA A 139 -2.08 0.36 -27.55
C ALA A 139 -1.38 0.60 -28.91
N ASP A 140 -1.18 1.86 -29.30
CA ASP A 140 -0.43 2.21 -30.50
C ASP A 140 1.06 1.82 -30.42
N ALA A 141 1.64 1.76 -29.22
CA ALA A 141 3.03 1.32 -29.04
C ALA A 141 3.19 -0.21 -29.12
N VAL A 142 2.17 -0.98 -28.78
CA VAL A 142 2.17 -2.45 -28.91
C VAL A 142 2.05 -2.87 -30.37
N LEU A 143 1.23 -2.16 -31.17
CA LEU A 143 1.08 -2.44 -32.60
C LEU A 143 2.31 -2.07 -33.44
N LEU A 144 3.18 -1.19 -32.95
CA LEU A 144 4.43 -0.82 -33.62
C LEU A 144 5.64 -1.72 -33.25
N TYR A 145 5.57 -2.49 -32.17
CA TYR A 145 6.60 -3.47 -31.80
C TYR A 145 6.32 -4.91 -32.28
N ALA A 146 5.12 -5.19 -32.80
CA ALA A 146 4.85 -6.39 -33.56
C ALA A 146 5.27 -6.20 -35.03
N SER A 147 6.57 -6.30 -35.28
CA SER A 147 7.10 -6.46 -36.65
C SER A 147 6.56 -7.75 -37.32
N PRO A 148 6.53 -7.80 -38.66
CA PRO A 148 5.64 -8.69 -39.41
C PRO A 148 6.20 -10.11 -39.49
N VAL A 149 5.78 -11.00 -38.59
CA VAL A 149 6.04 -12.45 -38.74
C VAL A 149 4.77 -13.24 -39.05
N CYS A 150 3.59 -12.62 -39.07
CA CYS A 150 2.32 -13.35 -39.19
C CYS A 150 1.61 -13.28 -40.56
N ILE A 151 2.22 -12.70 -41.61
CA ILE A 151 1.65 -12.75 -42.97
C ILE A 151 2.55 -13.61 -43.88
N LEU A 152 2.68 -14.92 -43.59
CA LEU A 152 3.02 -15.91 -44.62
C LEU A 152 2.64 -17.37 -44.25
N LYS A 153 1.54 -17.58 -43.52
CA LYS A 153 0.90 -18.90 -43.42
C LYS A 153 -0.43 -18.88 -44.16
N GLY A 154 -0.37 -18.80 -45.49
CA GLY A 154 -1.59 -18.74 -46.28
C GLY A 154 -1.45 -18.86 -47.79
N ALA A 155 -0.37 -19.45 -48.31
CA ALA A 155 -0.21 -19.58 -49.77
C ALA A 155 0.62 -20.79 -50.23
N VAL A 156 0.55 -21.96 -49.57
CA VAL A 156 1.06 -23.22 -50.16
C VAL A 156 0.17 -24.42 -49.77
N GLN A 157 -1.16 -24.28 -49.87
CA GLN A 157 -2.09 -25.42 -49.74
C GLN A 157 -3.03 -25.52 -50.95
N HIS A 158 -2.53 -25.25 -52.16
CA HIS A 158 -3.33 -25.46 -53.38
C HIS A 158 -2.58 -26.03 -54.59
N ILE A 159 -1.35 -26.56 -54.44
CA ILE A 159 -0.60 -27.16 -55.57
C ILE A 159 -0.27 -28.66 -55.39
N LEU A 160 -0.51 -29.27 -54.23
CA LEU A 160 -0.23 -30.71 -54.00
C LEU A 160 -1.49 -31.55 -53.76
N CYS A 161 -2.44 -31.51 -54.70
CA CYS A 161 -3.54 -32.48 -54.81
C CYS A 161 -3.62 -33.10 -56.22
N ARG A 162 -2.49 -33.25 -56.91
CA ARG A 162 -2.47 -33.78 -58.28
C ARG A 162 -1.40 -34.83 -58.59
N LEU A 163 -0.85 -35.52 -57.58
CA LEU A 163 -0.09 -36.75 -57.81
C LEU A 163 0.11 -37.55 -56.51
N TRP A 164 -0.93 -38.26 -56.08
CA TRP A 164 -0.92 -39.63 -55.53
C TRP A 164 -2.34 -39.95 -55.03
#